data_AF-A0A6I5CJS3-F1
#
_entry.id   AF-A0A6I5CJS3-F1
#
_cell.length_a   1.000
_cell.length_b   1.000
_cell.length_c   1.000
_cell.angle_alpha   90.00
_cell.angle_beta   90.00
_cell.angle_gamma   90.00
#
_symmetry.space_group_name_H-M   'P 1'
#
loop_
_entity.id
_entity.type
_entity.pdbx_description
1 polymer ?
#
loop_
_entity_poly.entity_id
_entity_poly.type
_entity_poly.pdbx_seq_one_letter_code
_entity_poly.pdbx_strand_id
1 'polypeptide(L)'
;MLRIHFTDADYAAVRLREGPDAMWETLLSLHALQQCDEALEFGRWRTEVARELDPVAADSLFPLAPPVGYSPDFLTPAGAEGFGSGLERVLATPAGRMVRELGRLRAPADRGRRTRPRPEHHPVRSPLHLLDQQRGHVRKQLREHITRARDA
;
A
#
# COMPACT_ATOMS: atom_id res chain seq x y z
N MET A 1 -13.10 -12.92 16.59
CA MET A 1 -12.61 -13.65 15.40
C MET A 1 -13.60 -13.44 14.27
N LEU A 2 -13.18 -12.85 13.15
CA LEU A 2 -14.03 -12.64 11.98
C LEU A 2 -14.16 -13.96 11.21
N ARG A 3 -15.39 -14.35 10.83
CA ARG A 3 -15.67 -15.51 9.98
C ARG A 3 -16.41 -15.02 8.74
N ILE A 4 -15.85 -15.28 7.57
CA ILE A 4 -16.47 -14.93 6.28
C ILE A 4 -16.99 -16.23 5.67
N HIS A 5 -18.26 -16.26 5.30
CA HIS A 5 -18.92 -17.42 4.72
C HIS A 5 -19.14 -17.17 3.23
N PHE A 6 -18.66 -18.08 2.37
CA PHE A 6 -18.87 -18.05 0.93
C PHE A 6 -19.80 -19.18 0.51
N THR A 7 -20.72 -18.86 -0.40
CA THR A 7 -21.57 -19.83 -1.11
C THR A 7 -21.03 -20.09 -2.51
N ASP A 8 -21.54 -21.12 -3.18
CA ASP A 8 -21.20 -21.40 -4.58
C ASP A 8 -21.52 -20.21 -5.51
N ALA A 9 -22.59 -19.48 -5.21
CA ALA A 9 -22.97 -18.27 -5.95
C ALA A 9 -21.94 -17.15 -5.78
N ASP A 10 -21.37 -17.00 -4.57
CA ASP A 10 -20.33 -16.01 -4.32
C ASP A 10 -19.06 -16.34 -5.09
N TYR A 11 -18.65 -17.62 -5.11
CA TYR A 11 -17.50 -18.06 -5.91
C TYR A 11 -17.71 -17.83 -7.40
N ALA A 12 -18.90 -18.12 -7.92
CA ALA A 12 -19.25 -17.86 -9.31
C ALA A 12 -19.23 -16.36 -9.67
N ALA A 13 -19.42 -15.47 -8.68
CA ALA A 13 -19.40 -14.03 -8.83
C ALA A 13 -17.98 -13.41 -8.70
N VAL A 14 -16.99 -14.14 -8.18
CA VAL A 14 -15.61 -13.64 -8.09
C VAL A 14 -15.06 -13.41 -9.50
N ARG A 15 -14.49 -12.22 -9.69
CA ARG A 15 -13.75 -11.86 -10.91
C ARG A 15 -12.35 -11.46 -10.51
N LEU A 16 -11.36 -12.10 -11.13
CA LEU A 16 -9.97 -11.70 -10.99
C LEU A 16 -9.70 -10.58 -11.99
N ARG A 17 -9.00 -9.54 -11.54
CA ARG A 17 -8.46 -8.53 -12.45
C ARG A 17 -7.28 -9.13 -13.21
N GLU A 18 -7.10 -8.69 -14.46
CA GLU A 18 -5.96 -9.10 -15.30
C GLU A 18 -4.61 -8.67 -14.73
N GLY A 19 -4.60 -7.70 -13.81
CA GLY A 19 -3.41 -7.20 -13.18
C GLY A 19 -3.67 -6.61 -11.79
N PRO A 20 -2.59 -6.21 -11.10
CA PRO A 20 -2.67 -5.56 -9.80
C PRO A 20 -3.45 -4.24 -9.89
N ASP A 21 -4.13 -3.89 -8.79
CA ASP A 21 -4.71 -2.56 -8.63
C ASP A 21 -3.62 -1.59 -8.16
N ALA A 22 -3.33 -0.57 -8.97
CA ALA A 22 -2.23 0.35 -8.72
C ALA A 22 -2.34 1.12 -7.40
N MET A 23 -3.57 1.43 -6.93
CA MET A 23 -3.78 2.15 -5.69
C MET A 23 -3.56 1.24 -4.48
N TRP A 24 -4.01 -0.01 -4.56
CA TRP A 24 -3.70 -1.03 -3.56
C TRP A 24 -2.21 -1.32 -3.49
N GLU A 25 -1.53 -1.50 -4.62
CA GLU A 25 -0.08 -1.71 -4.65
C GLU A 25 0.69 -0.53 -4.04
N THR A 26 0.22 0.70 -4.28
CA THR A 26 0.82 1.90 -3.67
C THR A 26 0.67 1.88 -2.16
N LEU A 27 -0.55 1.62 -1.65
CA LEU A 27 -0.82 1.54 -0.21
C LEU A 27 0.03 0.45 0.46
N LEU A 28 0.06 -0.74 -0.12
CA LEU A 28 0.81 -1.88 0.41
C LEU A 28 2.33 -1.66 0.33
N SER A 29 2.80 -0.93 -0.69
CA SER A 29 4.21 -0.53 -0.79
C SER A 29 4.60 0.44 0.33
N LEU A 30 3.73 1.40 0.68
CA LEU A 30 3.94 2.28 1.83
C LEU A 30 3.97 1.51 3.15
N HIS A 31 3.13 0.48 3.31
CA HIS A 31 3.19 -0.41 4.47
C HIS A 31 4.53 -1.15 4.53
N ALA A 32 4.94 -1.76 3.42
CA ALA A 32 6.17 -2.55 3.33
C ALA A 32 7.45 -1.71 3.58
N LEU A 33 7.44 -0.42 3.21
CA LEU A 33 8.53 0.52 3.46
C LEU A 33 8.68 0.89 4.94
N GLN A 34 7.59 0.85 5.72
CA GLN A 34 7.57 1.17 7.15
C GLN A 34 7.91 -0.05 8.04
N GLN A 35 7.84 -1.26 7.50
CA GLN A 35 8.11 -2.50 8.22
C GLN A 35 9.59 -2.92 8.12
N CYS A 36 10.18 -3.27 9.26
CA CYS A 36 11.59 -3.66 9.33
C CYS A 36 11.85 -5.18 9.24
N ASP A 37 10.87 -6.06 9.49
CA ASP A 37 11.17 -7.46 9.90
C ASP A 37 10.59 -8.61 9.05
N GLU A 38 9.73 -8.40 8.05
CA GLU A 38 8.87 -9.53 7.63
C GLU A 38 9.38 -10.42 6.48
N ALA A 39 10.34 -9.99 5.66
CA ALA A 39 11.07 -10.89 4.76
C ALA A 39 12.37 -10.26 4.24
N LEU A 40 13.45 -11.05 4.21
CA LEU A 40 14.72 -10.68 3.57
C LEU A 40 14.52 -10.29 2.09
N GLU A 41 13.48 -10.84 1.45
CA GLU A 41 13.19 -10.68 0.03
C GLU A 41 12.80 -9.25 -0.37
N PHE A 42 12.18 -8.49 0.54
CA PHE A 42 11.90 -7.07 0.32
C PHE A 42 13.07 -6.16 0.70
N GLY A 43 14.12 -6.67 1.36
CA GLY A 43 15.22 -5.85 1.87
C GLY A 43 15.94 -5.05 0.79
N ARG A 44 16.24 -5.71 -0.35
CA ARG A 44 16.87 -5.06 -1.51
C ARG A 44 15.95 -4.02 -2.14
N TRP A 45 14.68 -4.37 -2.37
CA TRP A 45 13.68 -3.46 -2.93
C TRP A 45 13.47 -2.22 -2.05
N ARG A 46 13.30 -2.38 -0.73
CA ARG A 46 13.15 -1.26 0.21
C ARG A 46 14.34 -0.32 0.15
N THR A 47 15.56 -0.86 0.13
CA THR A 47 16.79 -0.06 0.07
C THR A 47 16.89 0.71 -1.25
N GLU A 48 16.49 0.10 -2.37
CA GLU A 48 16.46 0.76 -3.67
C GLU A 48 15.41 1.88 -3.71
N VAL A 49 14.18 1.58 -3.28
CA VAL A 49 13.09 2.57 -3.28
C VAL A 49 13.35 3.70 -2.30
N ALA A 50 13.86 3.44 -1.10
CA ALA A 50 14.18 4.46 -0.11
C ALA A 50 15.27 5.44 -0.59
N ARG A 51 16.13 5.05 -1.54
CA ARG A 51 17.11 5.95 -2.17
C ARG A 51 16.49 6.86 -3.23
N GLU A 52 15.41 6.42 -3.86
CA GLU A 52 14.71 7.18 -4.92
C GLU A 52 13.57 8.04 -4.36
N LEU A 53 13.03 7.68 -3.20
CA LEU A 53 11.92 8.36 -2.57
C LEU A 53 12.38 9.67 -1.93
N ASP A 54 11.66 10.76 -2.20
CA ASP A 54 11.87 12.01 -1.51
C ASP A 54 11.48 11.88 -0.02
N PRO A 55 12.38 12.17 0.93
CA PRO A 55 12.10 11.97 2.36
C PRO A 55 10.92 12.80 2.87
N VAL A 56 10.73 14.02 2.34
CA VAL A 56 9.65 14.93 2.79
C VAL A 56 8.30 14.42 2.30
N ALA A 57 8.24 13.95 1.05
CA ALA A 57 7.06 13.29 0.52
C ALA A 57 6.74 12.00 1.29
N ALA A 58 7.75 11.19 1.61
CA ALA A 58 7.59 9.95 2.37
C ALA A 58 7.01 10.20 3.77
N ASP A 59 7.57 11.16 4.50
CA ASP A 59 7.12 11.55 5.84
C ASP A 59 5.68 12.10 5.86
N SER A 60 5.22 12.65 4.73
CA SER A 60 3.84 13.12 4.56
C SER A 60 2.87 11.98 4.22
N LEU A 61 3.33 10.94 3.53
CA LEU A 61 2.50 9.81 3.09
C LEU A 61 2.40 8.70 4.13
N PHE A 62 3.45 8.41 4.89
CA PHE A 62 3.44 7.33 5.89
C PHE A 62 2.33 7.47 6.96
N PRO A 63 2.02 8.67 7.49
CA PRO A 63 0.92 8.83 8.43
C PRO A 63 -0.45 8.49 7.84
N LEU A 64 -0.62 8.58 6.52
CA LEU A 64 -1.86 8.25 5.81
C LEU A 64 -2.00 6.74 5.58
N ALA A 65 -0.90 5.99 5.66
CA ALA A 65 -0.84 4.57 5.36
C ALA A 65 -0.12 3.81 6.49
N PRO A 66 -0.67 3.76 7.72
CA PRO A 66 -0.05 2.99 8.79
C PRO A 66 -0.10 1.48 8.44
N PRO A 67 1.01 0.74 8.60
CA PRO A 67 1.06 -0.69 8.26
C PRO A 67 0.18 -1.57 9.15
N VAL A 68 -0.25 -1.04 10.30
CA VAL A 68 -1.15 -1.72 11.24
C VAL A 68 -2.27 -0.77 11.61
N GLY A 69 -3.51 -1.26 11.52
CA GLY A 69 -4.70 -0.48 11.83
C GLY A 69 -5.40 0.05 10.59
N TYR A 70 -6.11 1.18 10.75
CA TYR A 70 -6.92 1.76 9.68
C TYR A 70 -6.06 2.55 8.69
N SER A 71 -6.18 2.25 7.40
CA SER A 71 -5.77 3.16 6.32
C SER A 71 -7.05 3.73 5.67
N PRO A 72 -7.09 5.02 5.27
CA PRO A 72 -8.29 5.62 4.70
C PRO A 72 -8.71 4.94 3.40
N ASP A 73 -9.98 4.57 3.30
CA ASP A 73 -10.53 3.84 2.15
C ASP A 73 -10.49 4.69 0.88
N PHE A 74 -10.47 6.02 1.01
CA PHE A 74 -10.35 6.92 -0.15
C PHE A 74 -9.02 6.79 -0.88
N LEU A 75 -7.98 6.22 -0.26
CA LEU A 75 -6.69 5.96 -0.91
C LEU A 75 -6.74 4.78 -1.89
N THR A 76 -7.76 3.92 -1.81
CA THR A 76 -7.92 2.72 -2.67
C THR A 76 -9.27 2.73 -3.39
N PRO A 77 -9.51 3.75 -4.26
CA PRO A 77 -10.79 3.87 -4.95
C PRO A 77 -11.04 2.67 -5.88
N ALA A 78 -12.18 2.02 -5.70
CA ALA A 78 -12.58 0.88 -6.54
C ALA A 78 -12.78 1.28 -8.01
N GLY A 79 -12.42 0.38 -8.92
CA GLY A 79 -12.67 0.53 -10.36
C GLY A 79 -11.80 1.59 -11.04
N ALA A 80 -10.69 2.01 -10.42
CA ALA A 80 -9.70 2.83 -11.10
C ALA A 80 -8.89 2.00 -12.11
N GLU A 81 -8.66 2.57 -13.28
CA GLU A 81 -7.82 1.99 -14.33
C GLU A 81 -6.42 2.59 -14.24
N GLY A 82 -5.59 1.97 -13.40
CA GLY A 82 -4.22 2.41 -13.16
C GLY A 82 -4.09 3.60 -12.20
N PHE A 83 -2.85 4.05 -12.01
CA PHE A 83 -2.50 5.03 -10.98
C PHE A 83 -3.09 6.41 -11.23
N GLY A 84 -3.03 6.93 -12.47
CA GLY A 84 -3.52 8.28 -12.80
C GLY A 84 -5.01 8.44 -12.51
N SER A 85 -5.84 7.52 -12.98
CA SER A 85 -7.29 7.51 -12.70
C SER A 85 -7.57 7.33 -11.20
N GLY A 86 -6.76 6.51 -10.52
CA GLY A 86 -6.85 6.35 -9.06
C GLY A 86 -6.55 7.64 -8.31
N LEU A 87 -5.48 8.35 -8.71
CA LEU A 87 -5.10 9.62 -8.11
C LEU A 87 -6.15 10.70 -8.35
N GLU A 88 -6.72 10.80 -9.55
CA GLU A 88 -7.84 11.71 -9.82
C GLU A 88 -9.03 11.44 -8.90
N ARG A 89 -9.35 10.17 -8.63
CA ARG A 89 -10.42 9.80 -7.69
C ARG A 89 -10.07 10.13 -6.24
N VAL A 90 -8.81 9.97 -5.84
CA VAL A 90 -8.32 10.42 -4.52
C VAL A 90 -8.51 11.94 -4.40
N LEU A 91 -8.06 12.70 -5.39
CA LEU A 91 -8.17 14.16 -5.42
C LEU A 91 -9.63 14.64 -5.48
N ALA A 92 -10.51 13.90 -6.13
CA ALA A 92 -11.95 14.17 -6.19
C ALA A 92 -12.71 13.71 -4.92
N THR A 93 -12.02 13.19 -3.90
CA THR A 93 -12.67 12.77 -2.66
C THR A 93 -13.36 13.96 -2.00
N PRO A 94 -14.68 13.90 -1.74
CA PRO A 94 -15.38 14.99 -1.08
C PRO A 94 -14.74 15.33 0.28
N ALA A 95 -14.55 16.61 0.57
CA ALA A 95 -13.85 17.07 1.77
C ALA A 95 -14.42 16.46 3.06
N GLY A 96 -15.75 16.33 3.17
CA GLY A 96 -16.39 15.70 4.32
C GLY A 96 -16.03 14.22 4.50
N ARG A 97 -15.85 13.47 3.40
CA ARG A 97 -15.37 12.08 3.43
C ARG A 97 -13.90 12.04 3.87
N MET A 98 -13.07 12.91 3.31
CA MET A 98 -11.65 12.99 3.64
C MET A 98 -11.46 13.29 5.14
N VAL A 99 -12.09 14.33 5.67
CA VAL A 99 -12.02 14.70 7.10
C VAL A 99 -12.50 13.55 7.99
N ARG A 100 -13.62 12.90 7.64
CA ARG A 100 -14.15 11.77 8.40
C ARG A 100 -13.19 10.60 8.46
N GLU A 101 -12.60 10.22 7.33
CA GLU A 101 -11.69 9.05 7.27
C GLU A 101 -10.33 9.37 7.88
N LEU A 102 -9.79 10.58 7.66
CA LEU A 102 -8.59 11.04 8.36
C LEU A 102 -8.79 11.12 9.88
N GLY A 103 -9.97 11.52 10.35
CA GLY A 103 -10.31 11.54 11.77
C GLY A 103 -10.35 10.15 12.44
N ARG A 104 -10.37 9.06 11.64
CA ARG A 104 -10.26 7.68 12.14
C ARG A 104 -8.81 7.23 12.31
N LEU A 105 -7.86 7.92 11.68
CA LEU A 105 -6.46 7.69 11.95
C LEU A 105 -6.20 8.05 13.40
N ARG A 106 -5.97 7.05 14.24
CA ARG A 106 -5.50 7.29 15.60
C ARG A 106 -4.14 7.97 15.50
N ALA A 107 -3.90 8.98 16.33
CA ALA A 107 -2.56 9.49 16.54
C ALA A 107 -1.64 8.30 16.85
N PRO A 108 -0.43 8.20 16.26
CA PRO A 108 0.46 7.09 16.51
C PRO A 108 0.62 6.91 18.01
N ALA A 109 0.12 5.79 18.54
CA ALA A 109 0.35 5.43 19.93
C ALA A 109 1.84 5.16 20.04
N ASP A 110 2.58 6.18 20.47
CA ASP A 110 4.00 6.19 20.78
C ASP A 110 4.87 5.58 19.66
N ARG A 111 5.74 6.39 19.03
CA ARG A 111 6.87 5.84 18.24
C ARG A 111 7.91 5.18 19.19
N GLY A 112 7.44 4.52 20.24
CA GLY A 112 8.16 3.89 21.30
C GLY A 112 8.50 2.46 20.90
N ARG A 113 9.79 2.28 20.62
CA ARG A 113 10.50 1.00 20.50
C ARG A 113 10.21 0.25 19.19
N ARG A 114 11.23 0.22 18.33
CA ARG A 114 11.49 -0.90 17.39
C ARG A 114 11.54 -2.20 18.19
N THR A 115 10.39 -2.76 18.56
CA THR A 115 10.31 -4.12 19.08
C THR A 115 10.32 -5.04 17.89
N ARG A 116 11.50 -5.60 17.64
CA ARG A 116 11.72 -6.73 16.74
C ARG A 116 10.73 -7.85 17.08
N PRO A 117 9.72 -8.16 16.24
CA PRO A 117 8.96 -9.37 16.42
C PRO A 117 9.87 -10.56 16.10
N ARG A 118 9.79 -11.59 16.93
CA ARG A 118 10.52 -12.85 16.71
C ARG A 118 9.83 -13.59 15.54
N PRO A 119 10.57 -14.07 14.53
CA PRO A 119 9.94 -14.68 13.37
C PRO A 119 9.33 -16.03 13.77
N GLU A 120 8.00 -16.10 13.75
CA GLU A 120 7.27 -17.36 13.73
C GLU A 120 7.16 -17.78 12.26
N HIS A 121 7.94 -18.79 11.87
CA HIS A 121 7.88 -19.34 10.52
C HIS A 121 6.50 -19.99 10.28
N HIS A 122 5.74 -19.44 9.33
CA HIS A 122 4.64 -20.16 8.67
C HIS A 122 5.04 -20.39 7.21
N PRO A 123 5.14 -21.65 6.76
CA PRO A 123 5.58 -21.95 5.41
C PRO A 123 4.39 -21.77 4.45
N VAL A 124 4.22 -20.57 3.92
CA VAL A 124 3.42 -20.38 2.71
C VAL A 124 4.36 -20.59 1.53
N ARG A 125 4.11 -21.60 0.69
CA ARG A 125 4.84 -21.85 -0.56
C ARG A 125 4.87 -20.56 -1.39
N SER A 126 6.07 -20.15 -1.77
CA SER A 126 6.39 -18.79 -2.20
C SER A 126 5.88 -18.48 -3.63
N PRO A 127 4.95 -17.52 -3.84
CA PRO A 127 4.49 -17.09 -5.16
C PRO A 127 5.44 -16.03 -5.77
N LEU A 128 6.75 -16.29 -5.76
CA LEU A 128 7.81 -15.31 -6.05
C LEU A 128 7.77 -14.73 -7.46
N HIS A 129 7.18 -15.45 -8.42
CA HIS A 129 7.10 -14.98 -9.81
C HIS A 129 6.08 -13.85 -10.00
N LEU A 130 5.06 -13.75 -9.14
CA LEU A 130 4.10 -12.64 -9.15
C LEU A 130 4.74 -11.36 -8.60
N LEU A 131 5.54 -11.47 -7.53
CA LEU A 131 6.17 -10.33 -6.87
C LEU A 131 7.29 -9.70 -7.72
N ASP A 132 8.02 -10.47 -8.51
CA ASP A 132 9.05 -9.91 -9.41
C ASP A 132 8.45 -9.04 -10.54
N GLN A 133 7.25 -9.38 -11.03
CA GLN A 133 6.48 -8.54 -11.94
C GLN A 133 5.95 -7.27 -11.25
N GLN A 134 5.55 -7.36 -9.98
CA GLN A 134 5.12 -6.20 -9.17
C GLN A 134 6.24 -5.20 -8.90
N ARG A 135 7.47 -5.67 -8.64
CA ARG A 135 8.66 -4.83 -8.35
C ARG A 135 8.98 -3.83 -9.47
N GLY A 136 8.74 -4.19 -10.72
CA GLY A 136 8.95 -3.31 -11.87
C GLY A 136 7.88 -2.23 -12.00
N HIS A 137 6.62 -2.56 -11.69
CA HIS A 137 5.47 -1.68 -11.87
C HIS A 137 5.43 -0.54 -10.86
N VAL A 138 5.56 -0.87 -9.56
CA VAL A 138 5.59 0.14 -8.48
C VAL A 138 6.78 1.08 -8.63
N ARG A 139 7.97 0.54 -8.97
CA ARG A 139 9.18 1.35 -9.19
C ARG A 139 9.02 2.30 -10.37
N LYS A 140 8.43 1.84 -11.48
CA LYS A 140 8.17 2.67 -12.66
C LYS A 140 7.16 3.78 -12.34
N GLN A 141 6.06 3.46 -11.66
CA GLN A 141 5.01 4.43 -11.33
C GLN A 141 5.44 5.49 -10.32
N LEU A 142 6.19 5.10 -9.28
CA LEU A 142 6.77 6.04 -8.31
C LEU A 142 7.79 6.97 -8.98
N ARG A 143 8.68 6.42 -9.82
CA ARG A 143 9.70 7.22 -10.53
C ARG A 143 9.06 8.24 -11.48
N GLU A 144 8.08 7.84 -12.28
CA GLU A 144 7.40 8.74 -13.23
C GLU A 144 6.66 9.89 -12.53
N HIS A 145 6.14 9.69 -11.31
CA HIS A 145 5.41 10.73 -10.58
C HIS A 145 6.32 11.61 -9.72
N ILE A 146 7.39 11.08 -9.12
CA ILE A 146 8.41 11.88 -8.42
C ILE A 146 9.07 12.85 -9.40
N THR A 147 9.31 12.44 -10.65
CA THR A 147 9.82 13.35 -11.70
C THR A 147 8.81 14.46 -12.02
N ARG A 148 7.52 14.14 -12.23
CA ARG A 148 6.51 15.19 -12.49
C ARG A 148 6.29 16.15 -11.32
N ALA A 149 6.40 15.68 -10.07
CA ALA A 149 6.26 16.54 -8.88
C ALA A 149 7.46 17.47 -8.64
N ARG A 150 8.60 17.21 -9.30
CA ARG A 150 9.79 18.10 -9.29
C ARG A 150 9.76 19.16 -10.40
N ASP A 151 9.02 18.92 -11.47
CA ASP A 151 8.96 19.78 -12.66
C ASP A 151 7.73 20.72 -12.68
N ALA A 152 6.93 20.71 -11.60
CA ALA A 152 5.73 21.55 -11.39
C ALA A 152 5.93 22.52 -10.22
#